data_AF-A0AAN9B9D4-F1
#
_entry.id   AF-A0AAN9B9D4-F1
#
_cell.length_a   1.000
_cell.length_b   1.000
_cell.length_c   1.000
_cell.angle_alpha   90.00
_cell.angle_beta   90.00
_cell.angle_gamma   90.00
#
_symmetry.space_group_name_H-M   'P 1'
#
loop_
_entity.id
_entity.type
_entity.pdbx_description
1 polymer ?
#
loop_
_entity_poly.entity_id
_entity_poly.type
_entity_poly.pdbx_seq_one_letter_code
_entity_poly.pdbx_strand_id
1 'polypeptide(L)'
;MSAAAEKPASKRSGDLTHRHRVEKATRQLDLEKNPCTKEQQMSYQCLDDNGYDRDQCSKHFQNYKNCRQFWHLVTSDRKRKGIEPALPPPKDRPQAMEDYKFVMPWK
;
A
#
# COMPACT_ATOMS: atom_id res chain seq x y z
N MET A 1 -22.88 -35.01 41.75
CA MET A 1 -21.49 -34.65 42.11
C MET A 1 -20.61 -34.94 40.91
N SER A 2 -19.65 -34.04 40.66
CA SER A 2 -18.51 -34.18 39.74
C SER A 2 -18.77 -33.88 38.26
N ALA A 3 -18.04 -33.01 37.58
CA ALA A 3 -17.17 -31.89 37.94
C ALA A 3 -17.02 -31.11 36.62
N ALA A 4 -17.20 -29.79 36.65
CA ALA A 4 -16.88 -28.91 35.53
C ALA A 4 -15.50 -28.29 35.76
N ALA A 5 -14.79 -28.05 34.64
CA ALA A 5 -13.60 -27.20 34.48
C ALA A 5 -12.26 -27.83 34.95
N GLU A 6 -11.10 -27.61 34.32
CA GLU A 6 -10.62 -26.63 33.34
C GLU A 6 -9.57 -27.29 32.41
N LYS A 7 -9.46 -26.85 31.14
CA LYS A 7 -8.23 -27.04 30.35
C LYS A 7 -7.56 -25.68 30.12
N PRO A 8 -6.22 -25.61 30.28
CA PRO A 8 -5.52 -24.36 30.53
C PRO A 8 -5.39 -23.46 29.30
N ALA A 9 -5.22 -22.17 29.62
CA ALA A 9 -5.07 -21.03 28.75
C ALA A 9 -4.24 -21.27 27.48
N SER A 10 -4.88 -20.96 26.35
CA SER A 10 -4.25 -20.83 25.03
C SER A 10 -3.11 -19.80 25.08
N LYS A 11 -1.86 -20.27 24.94
CA LYS A 11 -0.69 -19.41 24.74
C LYS A 11 -0.76 -18.79 23.32
N ARG A 12 -1.43 -17.64 23.20
CA ARG A 12 -1.73 -16.97 21.91
C ARG A 12 -0.62 -16.02 21.44
N SER A 13 0.64 -16.48 21.40
CA SER A 13 1.73 -15.67 20.83
C SER A 13 1.65 -15.51 19.31
N GLY A 14 0.82 -16.31 18.61
CA GLY A 14 0.58 -16.23 17.17
C GLY A 14 -0.48 -15.22 16.70
N ASP A 15 -1.17 -14.54 17.64
CA ASP A 15 -2.33 -13.67 17.33
C ASP A 15 -1.91 -12.27 16.85
N LEU A 16 -0.93 -11.67 17.52
CA LEU A 16 -0.47 -10.31 17.23
C LEU A 16 0.18 -10.21 15.85
N THR A 17 0.95 -11.22 15.44
CA THR A 17 1.62 -11.25 14.14
C THR A 17 0.62 -11.42 12.98
N HIS A 18 -0.44 -12.22 13.19
CA HIS A 18 -1.54 -12.35 12.24
C HIS A 18 -2.31 -11.04 12.09
N ARG A 19 -2.69 -10.40 13.21
CA ARG A 19 -3.39 -9.11 13.20
C ARG A 19 -2.60 -8.03 12.45
N HIS A 20 -1.29 -7.94 12.69
CA HIS A 20 -0.43 -7.00 11.96
C HIS A 20 -0.35 -7.29 10.45
N ARG A 21 -0.33 -8.57 10.04
CA ARG A 21 -0.35 -8.94 8.62
C ARG A 21 -1.66 -8.55 7.95
N VAL A 22 -2.79 -8.84 8.59
CA VAL A 22 -4.12 -8.47 8.08
C VAL A 22 -4.24 -6.96 7.95
N GLU A 23 -3.88 -6.21 8.99
CA GLU A 23 -3.93 -4.75 8.96
C GLU A 23 -3.04 -4.15 7.86
N LYS A 24 -1.82 -4.68 7.70
CA LYS A 24 -0.91 -4.25 6.63
C LYS A 24 -1.51 -4.50 5.25
N ALA A 25 -2.14 -5.66 5.03
CA ALA A 25 -2.80 -5.98 3.78
C ALA A 25 -4.00 -5.03 3.52
N THR A 26 -4.81 -4.75 4.54
CA THR A 26 -5.92 -3.79 4.43
C THR A 26 -5.42 -2.40 4.05
N ARG A 27 -4.35 -1.91 4.69
CA ARG A 27 -3.75 -0.60 4.36
C ARG A 27 -3.19 -0.54 2.94
N GLN A 28 -2.73 -1.67 2.39
CA GLN A 28 -2.24 -1.73 1.01
C GLN A 28 -3.37 -1.65 -0.02
N LEU A 29 -4.56 -2.15 0.29
CA LEU A 29 -5.73 -2.09 -0.59
C LEU A 29 -6.59 -0.83 -0.37
N ASP A 30 -6.33 -0.09 0.70
CA ASP A 30 -7.05 1.13 1.06
C ASP A 30 -6.75 2.27 0.07
N LEU A 31 -7.74 2.62 -0.75
CA LEU A 31 -7.64 3.71 -1.73
C LEU A 31 -7.33 5.04 -1.08
N GLU A 32 -7.77 5.30 0.16
CA GLU A 32 -7.52 6.58 0.84
C GLU A 32 -6.04 6.70 1.25
N LYS A 33 -5.40 5.59 1.62
CA LYS A 33 -4.03 5.58 2.17
C LYS A 33 -2.96 5.24 1.15
N ASN A 34 -3.30 4.43 0.15
CA ASN A 34 -2.38 4.00 -0.89
C ASN A 34 -2.80 4.60 -2.24
N PRO A 35 -2.06 5.60 -2.76
CA PRO A 35 -2.37 6.17 -4.06
C PRO A 35 -1.91 5.31 -5.24
N CYS A 36 -1.20 4.20 -4.98
CA CYS A 36 -0.62 3.29 -5.97
C CYS A 36 -1.29 1.91 -5.99
N THR A 37 -2.57 1.83 -5.59
CA THR A 37 -3.33 0.56 -5.57
C THR A 37 -3.42 -0.08 -6.94
N LYS A 38 -3.58 0.72 -7.99
CA LYS A 38 -3.66 0.23 -9.38
C LYS A 38 -2.35 -0.43 -9.82
N GLU A 39 -1.22 0.22 -9.60
CA GLU A 39 0.11 -0.30 -9.95
C GLU A 39 0.46 -1.53 -9.11
N GLN A 40 0.03 -1.55 -7.85
CA GLN A 40 0.17 -2.71 -6.98
C GLN A 40 -0.65 -3.89 -7.50
N GLN A 41 -1.91 -3.68 -7.86
CA GLN A 41 -2.77 -4.72 -8.41
C GLN A 41 -2.20 -5.29 -9.71
N MET A 42 -1.71 -4.44 -10.62
CA MET A 42 -1.04 -4.90 -11.85
C MET A 42 0.20 -5.74 -11.55
N SER A 43 0.96 -5.38 -10.51
CA SER A 43 2.14 -6.15 -10.10
C SER A 43 1.77 -7.53 -9.55
N TYR A 44 0.68 -7.61 -8.77
CA TYR A 44 0.17 -8.90 -8.27
C TYR A 44 -0.42 -9.75 -9.37
N GLN A 45 -1.20 -9.16 -10.26
CA GLN A 45 -1.76 -9.87 -11.41
C GLN A 45 -0.67 -10.47 -12.28
N CYS A 46 0.40 -9.72 -12.56
CA CYS A 46 1.54 -10.26 -13.30
C CYS A 46 2.18 -11.46 -12.57
N LEU A 47 2.33 -11.39 -11.25
CA LEU A 47 2.87 -12.53 -10.49
C LEU A 47 1.95 -13.74 -10.56
N ASP A 48 0.64 -13.55 -10.42
CA ASP A 48 -0.34 -14.65 -10.51
C ASP A 48 -0.32 -15.31 -11.90
N ASP A 49 -0.20 -14.51 -12.96
CA ASP A 49 -0.17 -14.99 -14.36
C ASP A 49 1.14 -15.73 -14.70
N ASN A 50 2.26 -15.36 -14.09
CA ASN A 50 3.61 -15.87 -14.42
C ASN A 50 4.18 -16.83 -13.38
N GLY A 51 3.34 -17.44 -12.53
CA GLY A 51 3.79 -18.41 -11.54
C GLY A 51 4.74 -17.82 -10.49
N TYR A 52 4.54 -16.56 -10.13
CA TYR A 52 5.33 -15.78 -9.17
C TYR A 52 6.78 -15.49 -9.61
N ASP A 53 7.07 -15.61 -10.91
CA ASP A 53 8.34 -15.17 -11.48
C ASP A 53 8.44 -13.63 -11.48
N ARG A 54 9.38 -13.13 -10.69
CA ARG A 54 9.57 -11.69 -10.47
C ARG A 54 10.24 -11.01 -11.65
N ASP A 55 11.07 -11.73 -12.41
CA ASP A 55 11.88 -11.12 -13.47
C ASP A 55 10.98 -10.74 -14.65
N GLN A 56 9.96 -11.56 -14.93
CA GLN A 56 8.91 -11.29 -15.91
C GLN A 56 8.06 -10.05 -15.55
N CYS A 57 7.96 -9.72 -14.26
CA CYS A 57 7.13 -8.61 -13.76
C CYS A 57 7.91 -7.33 -13.42
N SER A 58 9.20 -7.25 -13.77
CA SER A 58 10.10 -6.12 -13.47
C SER A 58 9.51 -4.76 -13.83
N LYS A 59 8.85 -4.64 -14.99
CA LYS A 59 8.17 -3.42 -15.46
C LYS A 59 7.05 -2.97 -14.52
N HIS A 60 6.22 -3.90 -14.05
CA HIS A 60 5.12 -3.60 -13.12
C HIS A 60 5.66 -3.12 -11.77
N PHE A 61 6.72 -3.75 -11.26
CA PHE A 61 7.39 -3.30 -10.05
C PHE A 61 8.02 -1.91 -10.21
N GLN A 62 8.61 -1.62 -11.37
CA GLN A 62 9.16 -0.31 -11.64
C GLN A 62 8.05 0.76 -11.65
N ASN A 63 6.92 0.49 -12.30
CA ASN A 63 5.75 1.37 -12.27
C ASN A 63 5.26 1.64 -10.85
N TYR A 64 5.15 0.60 -10.02
CA TYR A 64 4.76 0.75 -8.61
C TYR A 64 5.78 1.60 -7.82
N LYS A 65 7.09 1.40 -8.03
CA LYS A 65 8.14 2.23 -7.40
C LYS A 65 8.01 3.69 -7.82
N ASN A 66 7.85 3.95 -9.11
CA ASN A 66 7.73 5.30 -9.65
C ASN A 66 6.50 6.01 -9.10
N CYS A 67 5.36 5.30 -9.01
CA CYS A 67 4.15 5.83 -8.38
C CYS A 67 4.41 6.26 -6.93
N ARG A 68 5.06 5.40 -6.12
CA ARG A 68 5.36 5.74 -4.72
C ARG A 68 6.32 6.93 -4.60
N GLN A 69 7.33 7.00 -5.47
CA GLN A 69 8.27 8.12 -5.51
C GLN A 69 7.55 9.43 -5.87
N PHE A 70 6.71 9.41 -6.90
CA PHE A 70 5.89 10.55 -7.27
C PHE A 70 5.06 11.08 -6.10
N TRP A 71 4.26 10.21 -5.47
CA TRP A 71 3.42 10.61 -4.34
C TRP A 71 4.21 11.03 -3.10
N HIS A 72 5.43 10.49 -2.92
CA HIS A 72 6.33 10.97 -1.88
C HIS A 72 6.76 12.43 -2.13
N LEU A 73 7.10 12.79 -3.38
CA LEU A 73 7.43 14.18 -3.71
C LEU A 73 6.23 15.12 -3.58
N VAL A 74 5.05 14.71 -4.07
CA VAL A 74 3.81 15.48 -3.95
C VAL A 74 3.49 15.74 -2.48
N THR A 75 3.47 14.70 -1.64
CA THR A 75 3.15 14.84 -0.22
C THR A 75 4.20 15.66 0.51
N SER A 76 5.49 15.53 0.17
CA SER A 76 6.57 16.33 0.74
C SER A 76 6.41 17.82 0.41
N ASP A 77 6.13 18.16 -0.85
CA ASP A 77 5.91 19.54 -1.28
C ASP A 77 4.62 20.13 -0.65
N ARG A 78 3.53 19.36 -0.61
CA ARG A 78 2.28 19.79 0.03
C ARG A 78 2.46 20.07 1.52
N LYS A 79 3.22 19.23 2.23
CA LYS A 79 3.60 19.46 3.64
C LYS A 79 4.42 20.74 3.80
N ARG A 80 5.40 20.98 2.94
CA ARG A 80 6.20 22.23 2.95
C ARG A 80 5.34 23.46 2.72
N LYS A 81 4.28 23.34 1.93
CA LYS A 81 3.29 24.41 1.68
C LYS A 81 2.21 24.52 2.78
N GLY A 82 2.22 23.66 3.78
CA GLY A 82 1.22 23.64 4.85
C GLY A 82 -0.18 23.19 4.40
N ILE A 83 -0.28 22.42 3.30
CA ILE A 83 -1.55 21.94 2.75
C ILE A 83 -1.92 20.60 3.39
N GLU A 84 -3.05 20.58 4.11
CA GLU A 84 -3.64 19.37 4.68
C GLU A 84 -4.99 19.02 3.99
N PRO A 85 -5.27 17.73 3.70
CA PRO A 85 -4.42 16.57 3.93
C PRO A 85 -3.20 16.56 2.99
N ALA A 86 -2.04 16.14 3.53
CA ALA A 86 -0.79 16.03 2.78
C ALA A 86 -0.93 15.10 1.55
N LEU A 87 -1.64 13.98 1.70
CA LEU A 87 -2.03 13.12 0.59
C LEU A 87 -3.41 13.59 0.07
N PRO A 88 -3.55 13.96 -1.21
CA PRO A 88 -4.84 14.30 -1.78
C PRO A 88 -5.84 13.13 -1.70
N PRO A 89 -7.12 13.41 -1.41
CA PRO A 89 -8.17 12.39 -1.43
C PRO A 89 -8.36 11.86 -2.87
N PRO A 90 -8.87 10.63 -3.06
CA PRO A 90 -8.92 9.98 -4.38
C PRO A 90 -9.54 10.82 -5.50
N LYS A 91 -10.58 11.59 -5.20
CA LYS A 91 -11.25 12.49 -6.16
C LYS A 91 -10.34 13.61 -6.71
N ASP A 92 -9.40 14.09 -5.92
CA ASP A 92 -8.53 15.25 -6.26
C ASP A 92 -7.16 14.80 -6.77
N ARG A 93 -6.87 13.49 -6.72
CA ARG A 93 -5.60 12.93 -7.20
C ARG A 93 -5.33 13.18 -8.69
N PRO A 94 -6.31 13.08 -9.61
CA PRO A 94 -6.04 13.38 -11.02
C PRO A 94 -5.53 14.80 -11.23
N GLN A 95 -6.10 15.77 -10.50
CA GLN A 95 -5.65 17.15 -10.55
C GLN A 95 -4.24 17.30 -9.97
N ALA A 96 -3.99 16.72 -8.80
CA ALA A 96 -2.65 16.73 -8.20
C ALA A 96 -1.60 16.03 -9.08
N MET A 97 -1.98 15.00 -9.84
CA MET A 97 -1.11 14.36 -10.82
C MET A 97 -0.74 15.31 -11.95
N GLU A 98 -1.70 16.06 -12.46
CA GLU A 98 -1.49 17.05 -13.52
C GLU A 98 -0.62 18.22 -13.04
N ASP A 99 -0.91 18.77 -11.86
CA ASP A 99 -0.18 19.90 -11.28
C ASP A 99 1.30 19.56 -11.02
N TYR A 100 1.57 18.30 -10.65
CA TYR A 100 2.91 17.82 -10.28
C TYR A 100 3.59 17.00 -11.37
N LYS A 101 3.02 16.89 -12.58
CA LYS A 101 3.56 16.05 -13.66
C LYS A 101 5.00 16.40 -14.04
N PHE A 102 5.40 17.65 -13.84
CA PHE A 102 6.75 18.16 -14.13
C PHE A 102 7.77 17.94 -13.00
N VAL A 103 7.32 17.53 -11.80
CA VAL A 103 8.19 17.35 -10.62
C VAL A 103 9.00 16.05 -10.70
N MET A 104 8.61 15.12 -11.59
CA MET A 104 9.36 13.91 -11.89
C MET A 104 10.05 14.05 -13.27
N PRO A 105 11.34 14.45 -13.32
CA PRO A 105 12.14 14.27 -14.52
C PRO A 105 12.42 12.77 -14.65
N TRP A 106 11.63 12.07 -15.47
CA TRP A 106 11.93 10.71 -15.88
C TRP A 106 13.26 10.75 -16.66
N LYS A 107 14.36 10.39 -15.99
CA LYS A 107 15.67 10.13 -16.58
C LYS A 107 16.01 8.67 -16.36
#